data_AF-A0A0A8VHL7-F1
#
_entry.id   AF-A0A0A8VHL7-F1
#
_cell.length_a   1.000
_cell.length_b   1.000
_cell.length_c   1.000
_cell.angle_alpha   90.00
_cell.angle_beta   90.00
_cell.angle_gamma   90.00
#
_symmetry.space_group_name_H-M   'P 1'
#
loop_
_entity.id
_entity.type
_entity.pdbx_description
1 polymer ?
#
loop_
_entity_poly.entity_id
_entity_poly.type
_entity_poly.pdbx_seq_one_letter_code
_entity_poly.pdbx_strand_id
1 'polypeptide(L)'
;MNNLPEVKSVWRRVILLVGFTFLYAPMLMLVIYSFNSNKLVTVWGGWSIRWYIELFHDSTMLSAVGLSLTIAAASATMAVILGTIAAVVMVRFGRFRGSTGFAFMLTAPLVMPDVITGLSLLLLFVALGHAIGWPAERGMLTIWLAHVTFCTAYVTVVIGSRLRELDRSIEEAAMDLGATPLKVFFVITVPMIAPALISGWLLAGCWRLRCHWTIW
;
A
#
# COMPACT_ATOMS: atom_id res chain seq x y z
N MET A 1 -31.43 14.44 8.63
CA MET A 1 -30.23 13.65 9.02
C MET A 1 -29.52 14.21 10.26
N ASN A 2 -30.19 14.97 11.11
CA ASN A 2 -29.67 15.40 12.41
C ASN A 2 -30.64 14.92 13.47
N ASN A 3 -30.12 14.26 14.51
CA ASN A 3 -30.73 13.79 15.77
C ASN A 3 -30.35 12.32 16.05
N LEU A 4 -29.04 12.02 16.03
CA LEU A 4 -28.55 10.85 16.76
C LEU A 4 -28.63 11.20 18.26
N PRO A 5 -29.22 10.36 19.12
CA PRO A 5 -29.18 10.58 20.56
C PRO A 5 -27.71 10.58 21.00
N GLU A 6 -27.18 11.75 21.32
CA GLU A 6 -25.85 11.88 21.91
C GLU A 6 -25.91 11.29 23.32
N VAL A 7 -25.70 9.98 23.43
CA VAL A 7 -25.41 9.35 24.72
C VAL A 7 -24.02 9.86 25.14
N LYS A 8 -24.00 11.02 25.81
CA LYS A 8 -22.81 11.69 26.36
C LYS A 8 -22.24 10.93 27.56
N SER A 9 -22.07 9.62 27.43
CA SER A 9 -21.49 8.79 28.47
C SER A 9 -20.02 9.16 28.66
N VAL A 10 -19.68 9.57 29.88
CA VAL A 10 -18.31 9.87 30.31
C VAL A 10 -17.41 8.64 30.09
N TRP A 11 -17.95 7.43 30.28
CA TRP A 11 -17.24 6.17 30.04
C TRP A 11 -16.75 6.00 28.61
N ARG A 12 -17.55 6.34 27.59
CA ARG A 12 -17.08 6.28 26.18
C ARG A 12 -15.93 7.25 25.94
N ARG A 13 -16.00 8.45 26.53
CA ARG A 13 -14.93 9.44 26.41
C ARG A 13 -13.64 8.98 27.08
N VAL A 14 -13.74 8.39 28.27
CA VAL A 14 -12.58 7.82 28.99
C VAL A 14 -11.95 6.69 28.19
N ILE A 15 -12.74 5.74 27.67
CA ILE A 15 -12.22 4.63 26.86
C ILE A 15 -11.51 5.14 25.59
N LEU A 16 -12.12 6.10 24.89
CA LEU A 16 -11.51 6.72 23.71
C LEU A 16 -10.21 7.45 24.05
N LEU A 17 -10.18 8.24 25.14
CA LEU A 17 -8.99 8.95 25.59
C LEU A 17 -7.86 7.98 25.95
N VAL A 18 -8.15 6.95 26.76
CA VAL A 18 -7.14 5.95 27.14
C VAL A 18 -6.62 5.21 25.91
N GLY A 19 -7.50 4.81 24.98
CA GLY A 19 -7.11 4.13 23.75
C GLY A 19 -6.23 5.00 22.85
N PHE A 20 -6.63 6.26 22.61
CA PHE A 20 -5.82 7.18 21.81
C PHE A 20 -4.51 7.55 22.50
N THR A 21 -4.51 7.82 23.80
CA THR A 21 -3.27 8.09 24.54
C THR A 21 -2.33 6.90 24.47
N PHE A 22 -2.81 5.67 24.65
CA PHE A 22 -1.98 4.48 24.54
C PHE A 22 -1.36 4.32 23.14
N LEU A 23 -2.13 4.58 22.07
CA LEU A 23 -1.65 4.50 20.69
C LEU A 23 -0.65 5.62 20.33
N TYR A 24 -0.93 6.85 20.76
CA TYR A 24 -0.12 8.03 20.42
C TYR A 24 1.04 8.28 21.39
N ALA A 25 1.02 7.76 22.62
CA ALA A 25 2.10 7.90 23.60
C ALA A 25 3.47 7.47 23.06
N PRO A 26 3.66 6.29 22.43
CA PRO A 26 4.97 5.90 21.90
C PRO A 26 5.41 6.81 20.75
N MET A 27 4.48 7.28 19.91
CA MET A 27 4.78 8.22 18.84
C MET A 27 5.24 9.57 19.39
N LEU A 28 4.57 10.09 20.42
CA LEU A 28 4.95 11.32 21.11
C LEU A 28 6.30 11.18 21.81
N MET A 29 6.55 10.06 22.48
CA MET A 29 7.86 9.76 23.07
C MET A 29 8.97 9.78 22.01
N LEU A 30 8.75 9.17 20.85
CA LEU A 30 9.72 9.19 19.74
C LEU A 30 10.01 10.62 19.28
N VAL A 31 8.97 11.45 19.11
CA VAL A 31 9.13 12.87 18.75
C VAL A 31 9.93 13.62 19.83
N ILE A 32 9.61 13.42 21.11
CA ILE A 32 10.33 14.06 22.22
C ILE A 32 11.80 13.64 22.23
N TYR A 33 12.09 12.35 22.05
CA TYR A 33 13.46 11.85 22.00
C TYR A 33 14.23 12.29 20.75
N SER A 34 13.54 12.60 19.65
CA SER A 34 14.16 13.15 18.44
C SER A 34 14.82 14.52 18.68
N PHE A 35 14.40 15.25 19.73
CA PHE A 35 15.01 16.51 20.14
C PHE A 35 16.11 16.34 21.20
N ASN A 36 16.47 15.12 21.60
CA ASN A 36 17.55 14.90 22.56
C ASN A 36 18.93 15.13 21.92
N SER A 37 19.73 15.99 22.54
CA SER A 37 21.08 16.31 22.08
C SER A 37 22.09 15.16 22.24
N ASN A 38 21.80 14.14 23.06
CA ASN A 38 22.70 13.03 23.35
C ASN A 38 22.36 11.77 22.53
N LYS A 39 23.38 10.94 22.26
CA LYS A 39 23.21 9.64 21.56
C LYS A 39 22.55 8.57 22.44
N LEU A 40 22.64 8.71 23.76
CA LEU A 40 21.97 7.83 24.72
C LEU A 40 20.61 8.42 25.12
N VAL A 41 19.54 7.68 24.81
CA VAL A 41 18.14 8.01 25.17
C VAL A 41 17.96 8.19 26.69
N THR A 42 18.82 7.55 27.49
CA THR A 42 18.74 7.53 28.96
C THR A 42 19.31 8.78 29.64
N VAL A 43 20.05 9.64 28.92
CA VAL A 43 20.63 10.87 29.49
C VAL A 43 20.06 12.08 28.75
N TRP A 44 19.25 12.87 29.44
CA TRP A 44 18.66 14.08 28.88
C TRP A 44 19.71 15.19 28.75
N GLY A 45 20.25 15.37 27.55
CA GLY A 45 21.30 16.36 27.27
C GLY A 45 20.78 17.76 26.91
N GLY A 46 19.47 18.01 26.98
CA GLY A 46 18.82 19.25 26.55
C GLY A 46 18.17 19.16 25.16
N TRP A 47 17.35 20.15 24.83
CA TRP A 47 16.65 20.27 23.54
C TRP A 47 17.62 20.67 22.43
N SER A 48 17.67 19.91 21.34
CA SER A 48 18.54 20.19 20.20
C SER A 48 17.91 19.75 18.88
N ILE A 49 18.13 20.56 17.84
CA ILE A 49 17.74 20.27 16.45
C ILE A 49 18.94 19.69 15.66
N ARG A 50 20.06 19.40 16.33
CA ARG A 50 21.32 18.96 15.69
C ARG A 50 21.12 17.81 14.71
N TRP A 51 20.33 16.81 15.07
CA TRP A 51 20.08 15.64 14.22
C TRP A 51 19.36 15.97 12.92
N TYR A 52 18.47 16.96 12.92
CA TYR A 52 17.82 17.43 11.70
C TYR A 52 18.82 18.16 10.79
N ILE A 53 19.72 18.97 11.36
CA ILE A 53 20.77 19.67 10.60
C ILE A 53 21.81 18.67 10.05
N GLU A 54 22.20 17.68 10.86
CA GLU A 54 23.13 16.62 10.44
C GLU A 54 22.55 15.82 9.27
N LEU A 55 21.24 15.52 9.31
CA LEU A 55 20.55 14.82 8.24
C LEU A 55 20.64 15.55 6.90
N PHE A 56 20.62 16.89 6.90
CA PHE A 56 20.76 17.68 5.67
C PHE A 56 22.20 17.74 5.15
N HIS A 57 23.21 17.48 6.00
CA HIS A 57 24.61 17.41 5.58
C HIS A 57 25.01 16.02 5.07
N ASP A 58 24.27 14.98 5.46
CA ASP A 58 24.50 13.62 4.96
C ASP A 58 23.82 13.40 3.60
N SER A 59 24.60 13.64 2.54
CA SER A 59 24.18 13.42 1.15
C SER A 59 23.89 11.95 0.83
N THR A 60 24.44 11.00 1.59
CA THR A 60 24.20 9.56 1.42
C THR A 60 22.83 9.20 1.98
N MET A 61 22.46 9.71 3.16
CA MET A 61 21.09 9.55 3.67
C MET A 61 20.06 10.22 2.76
N LEU A 62 20.31 11.45 2.31
CA LEU A 62 19.37 12.16 1.43
C LEU A 62 19.16 11.44 0.09
N SER A 63 20.25 10.95 -0.53
CA SER A 63 20.17 10.20 -1.79
C SER A 63 19.48 8.84 -1.60
N ALA A 64 19.71 8.14 -0.49
CA ALA A 64 19.03 6.89 -0.16
C ALA A 64 17.51 7.09 0.04
N VAL A 65 17.11 8.18 0.69
CA VAL A 65 15.69 8.56 0.84
C VAL A 65 15.06 8.85 -0.53
N GLY A 66 15.74 9.64 -1.37
CA GLY A 66 15.26 9.95 -2.72
C GLY A 66 15.09 8.71 -3.61
N LEU A 67 16.07 7.80 -3.58
CA LEU A 67 16.00 6.54 -4.31
C LEU A 67 14.84 5.65 -3.81
N SER A 68 14.69 5.54 -2.49
CA SER A 68 13.61 4.76 -1.88
C SER A 68 12.23 5.30 -2.25
N LEU A 69 12.05 6.62 -2.23
CA LEU A 69 10.80 7.27 -2.60
C LEU A 69 10.48 7.05 -4.10
N THR A 70 11.49 7.14 -4.96
CA THR A 70 11.33 6.93 -6.40
C THR A 70 10.91 5.49 -6.71
N ILE A 71 11.55 4.51 -6.07
CA ILE A 71 11.20 3.09 -6.24
C ILE A 71 9.83 2.77 -5.64
N ALA A 72 9.50 3.34 -4.49
CA ALA A 72 8.19 3.21 -3.86
C ALA A 72 7.09 3.76 -4.78
N ALA A 73 7.28 4.95 -5.37
CA ALA A 73 6.34 5.54 -6.30
C ALA A 73 6.19 4.70 -7.59
N ALA A 74 7.30 4.22 -8.15
CA ALA A 74 7.28 3.40 -9.37
C ALA A 74 6.56 2.06 -9.14
N SER A 75 6.86 1.37 -8.04
CA SER A 75 6.20 0.11 -7.68
C SER A 75 4.71 0.30 -7.33
N ALA A 76 4.36 1.34 -6.57
CA ALA A 76 2.97 1.67 -6.25
C ALA A 76 2.15 1.98 -7.51
N THR A 77 2.72 2.73 -8.45
CA THR A 77 2.05 3.08 -9.71
C THR A 77 1.78 1.83 -10.55
N MET A 78 2.77 0.96 -10.70
CA MET A 78 2.60 -0.30 -11.44
C MET A 78 1.59 -1.24 -10.77
N ALA A 79 1.63 -1.33 -9.43
CA ALA A 79 0.68 -2.14 -8.67
C ALA A 79 -0.75 -1.62 -8.77
N VAL A 80 -0.96 -0.30 -8.82
CA VAL A 80 -2.30 0.29 -9.03
C VAL A 80 -2.81 0.02 -10.44
N ILE A 81 -1.98 0.15 -11.47
CA ILE A 81 -2.39 -0.13 -12.85
C ILE A 81 -2.80 -1.60 -12.98
N LEU A 82 -1.91 -2.53 -12.62
CA LEU A 82 -2.18 -3.97 -12.68
C LEU A 82 -3.35 -4.36 -11.76
N GLY A 83 -3.39 -3.78 -10.56
CA GLY A 83 -4.39 -4.09 -9.55
C GLY A 83 -5.79 -3.62 -9.94
N THR A 84 -5.90 -2.46 -10.60
CA THR A 84 -7.16 -1.93 -11.15
C THR A 84 -7.67 -2.84 -12.26
N ILE A 85 -6.81 -3.26 -13.19
CA ILE A 85 -7.18 -4.19 -14.27
C ILE A 85 -7.70 -5.50 -13.67
N ALA A 86 -6.95 -6.08 -12.73
CA ALA A 86 -7.36 -7.32 -12.06
C ALA A 86 -8.69 -7.17 -11.29
N ALA A 87 -8.90 -6.04 -10.60
CA ALA A 87 -10.13 -5.76 -9.87
C ALA A 87 -11.35 -5.60 -10.81
N VAL A 88 -11.18 -4.88 -11.92
CA VAL A 88 -12.23 -4.70 -12.93
C VAL A 88 -12.60 -6.04 -13.56
N VAL A 89 -11.62 -6.86 -13.94
CA VAL A 89 -11.86 -8.21 -14.48
C VAL A 89 -12.63 -9.07 -13.47
N MET A 90 -12.21 -9.03 -12.20
CA MET A 90 -12.84 -9.81 -11.14
C MET A 90 -14.28 -9.38 -10.81
N VAL A 91 -14.56 -8.07 -10.82
CA VAL A 91 -15.85 -7.53 -10.37
C VAL A 91 -16.84 -7.31 -11.51
N ARG A 92 -16.38 -6.84 -12.68
CA ARG A 92 -17.25 -6.49 -13.81
C ARG A 92 -17.45 -7.68 -14.77
N PHE A 93 -16.40 -8.41 -15.12
CA PHE A 93 -16.47 -9.52 -16.09
C PHE A 93 -17.00 -10.85 -15.51
N GLY A 94 -17.11 -10.98 -14.18
CA GLY A 94 -17.84 -12.09 -13.54
C GLY A 94 -17.16 -13.47 -13.62
N ARG A 95 -17.97 -14.55 -13.65
CA ARG A 95 -17.52 -15.95 -13.61
C ARG A 95 -17.09 -16.44 -15.00
N PHE A 96 -15.84 -16.20 -15.37
CA PHE A 96 -15.20 -16.87 -16.51
C PHE A 96 -14.70 -18.28 -16.13
N ARG A 97 -14.40 -19.14 -17.13
CA ARG A 97 -13.79 -20.47 -16.90
C ARG A 97 -12.44 -20.28 -16.20
N GLY A 98 -12.35 -20.65 -14.92
CA GLY A 98 -11.15 -20.44 -14.09
C GLY A 98 -11.22 -19.22 -13.15
N SER A 99 -12.35 -18.51 -13.08
CA SER A 99 -12.55 -17.34 -12.20
C SER A 99 -12.20 -17.61 -10.74
N THR A 100 -12.57 -18.78 -10.21
CA THR A 100 -12.20 -19.18 -8.83
C THR A 100 -10.69 -19.34 -8.65
N GLY A 101 -10.00 -19.89 -9.65
CA GLY A 101 -8.54 -20.05 -9.60
C GLY A 101 -7.81 -18.72 -9.68
N PHE A 102 -8.26 -17.81 -10.55
CA PHE A 102 -7.72 -16.46 -10.65
C PHE A 102 -7.97 -15.65 -9.38
N ALA A 103 -9.18 -15.75 -8.81
CA ALA A 103 -9.53 -15.15 -7.52
C ALA A 103 -8.59 -15.65 -6.41
N PHE A 104 -8.40 -16.98 -6.33
CA PHE A 104 -7.51 -17.59 -5.37
C PHE A 104 -6.07 -17.12 -5.54
N MET A 105 -5.56 -17.06 -6.77
CA MET A 105 -4.20 -16.61 -7.06
C MET A 105 -3.96 -15.15 -6.66
N LEU A 106 -4.97 -14.28 -6.82
CA LEU A 106 -4.92 -12.89 -6.37
C LEU A 106 -4.98 -12.75 -4.85
N THR A 107 -5.76 -13.60 -4.16
CA THR A 107 -5.91 -13.52 -2.70
C THR A 107 -4.91 -14.36 -1.92
N ALA A 108 -4.26 -15.35 -2.56
CA ALA A 108 -3.32 -16.25 -1.89
C ALA A 108 -2.15 -15.51 -1.21
N PRO A 109 -1.51 -14.50 -1.85
CA PRO A 109 -0.45 -13.73 -1.21
C PRO A 109 -0.90 -12.95 0.04
N LEU A 110 -2.20 -12.69 0.21
CA LEU A 110 -2.73 -11.94 1.36
C LEU A 110 -2.92 -12.80 2.61
N VAL A 111 -3.08 -14.11 2.41
CA VAL A 111 -3.27 -15.08 3.51
C VAL A 111 -1.94 -15.68 3.94
N MET A 112 -0.99 -15.79 3.01
CA MET A 112 0.34 -16.29 3.31
C MET A 112 1.18 -15.25 4.06
N PRO A 113 2.03 -15.67 5.02
CA PRO A 113 2.93 -14.74 5.70
C PRO A 113 4.01 -14.22 4.75
N ASP A 114 4.33 -12.93 4.86
CA ASP A 114 5.21 -12.20 3.94
C ASP A 114 6.61 -12.81 3.80
N VAL A 115 7.13 -13.42 4.86
CA VAL A 115 8.44 -14.07 4.86
C VAL A 115 8.45 -15.30 3.94
N ILE A 116 7.39 -16.11 3.99
CA ILE A 116 7.30 -17.32 3.15
C ILE A 116 7.16 -16.93 1.69
N THR A 117 6.32 -15.95 1.41
CA THR A 117 6.08 -15.51 0.04
C THR A 117 7.34 -14.84 -0.56
N GLY A 118 8.06 -14.03 0.23
CA GLY A 118 9.35 -13.46 -0.16
C GLY A 118 10.41 -14.53 -0.47
N LEU A 119 10.55 -15.53 0.39
CA LEU A 119 11.48 -16.65 0.16
C LEU A 119 11.08 -17.46 -1.08
N SER A 120 9.78 -17.69 -1.28
CA SER A 120 9.28 -18.43 -2.44
C SER A 120 9.59 -17.73 -3.76
N LEU A 121 9.45 -16.39 -3.81
CA LEU A 121 9.82 -15.61 -5.00
C LEU A 121 11.33 -15.59 -5.23
N LEU A 122 12.13 -15.53 -4.17
CA LEU A 122 13.58 -15.64 -4.29
C LEU A 122 13.97 -16.97 -4.93
N LEU A 123 13.44 -18.09 -4.39
CA LEU A 123 13.67 -19.43 -4.92
C LEU A 123 13.15 -19.58 -6.36
N LEU A 124 12.02 -18.96 -6.68
CA LEU A 124 11.49 -18.90 -8.04
C LEU A 124 12.49 -18.24 -8.98
N PHE A 125 13.06 -17.08 -8.63
CA PHE A 125 14.08 -16.42 -9.45
C PHE A 125 15.39 -17.23 -9.55
N VAL A 126 15.78 -17.98 -8.52
CA VAL A 126 16.92 -18.91 -8.59
C VAL A 126 16.65 -20.02 -9.61
N ALA A 127 15.49 -20.65 -9.52
CA ALA A 127 15.09 -21.71 -10.44
C ALA A 127 14.97 -21.20 -11.87
N LEU A 128 14.41 -20.00 -12.06
CA LEU A 128 14.30 -19.35 -13.38
C LEU A 128 15.68 -19.03 -13.96
N GLY A 129 16.62 -18.54 -13.14
CA GLY A 129 18.00 -18.30 -13.55
C GLY A 129 18.69 -19.58 -14.05
N HIS A 130 18.44 -20.73 -13.40
CA HIS A 130 18.98 -22.02 -13.84
C HIS A 130 18.29 -22.58 -15.08
N ALA A 131 16.98 -22.36 -15.23
CA ALA A 131 16.20 -22.95 -16.32
C ALA A 131 16.21 -22.12 -17.62
N ILE A 132 16.12 -20.80 -17.50
CA ILE A 132 15.92 -19.85 -18.61
C ILE A 132 17.13 -18.92 -18.78
N GLY A 133 18.08 -18.92 -17.84
CA GLY A 133 19.22 -17.99 -17.86
C GLY A 133 18.86 -16.55 -17.47
N TRP A 134 17.60 -16.31 -17.08
CA TRP A 134 17.10 -15.01 -16.64
C TRP A 134 16.43 -15.18 -15.27
N PRO A 135 16.80 -14.39 -14.26
CA PRO A 135 17.69 -13.22 -14.28
C PRO A 135 19.18 -13.59 -14.15
N ALA A 136 20.06 -12.94 -14.94
CA ALA A 136 21.51 -13.15 -14.88
C ALA A 136 22.13 -12.71 -13.54
N GLU A 137 21.56 -11.66 -12.93
CA GLU A 137 21.93 -11.18 -11.60
C GLU A 137 20.68 -10.90 -10.75
N ARG A 138 20.75 -11.24 -9.46
CA ARG A 138 19.70 -10.92 -8.48
C ARG A 138 19.84 -9.46 -8.06
N GLY A 139 19.38 -8.57 -8.94
CA GLY A 139 19.46 -7.12 -8.75
C GLY A 139 18.12 -6.46 -8.41
N MET A 140 18.13 -5.13 -8.45
CA MET A 140 16.98 -4.24 -8.20
C MET A 140 15.69 -4.67 -8.92
N LEU A 141 15.80 -5.21 -10.15
CA LEU A 141 14.67 -5.60 -10.98
C LEU A 141 13.87 -6.76 -10.38
N THR A 142 14.54 -7.80 -9.89
CA THR A 142 13.88 -8.95 -9.24
C THR A 142 13.14 -8.53 -7.97
N ILE A 143 13.75 -7.63 -7.21
CA ILE A 143 13.15 -7.02 -6.01
C ILE A 143 11.93 -6.19 -6.41
N TRP A 144 12.03 -5.38 -7.47
CA TRP A 144 10.91 -4.56 -7.96
C TRP A 144 9.73 -5.42 -8.41
N LEU A 145 9.97 -6.46 -9.22
CA LEU A 145 8.92 -7.39 -9.67
C LEU A 145 8.24 -8.11 -8.50
N ALA A 146 9.03 -8.57 -7.52
CA ALA A 146 8.47 -9.19 -6.32
C ALA A 146 7.51 -8.24 -5.61
N HIS A 147 7.94 -7.00 -5.38
CA HIS A 147 7.11 -6.01 -4.69
C HIS A 147 5.88 -5.62 -5.50
N VAL A 148 5.99 -5.46 -6.81
CA VAL A 148 4.83 -5.18 -7.67
C VAL A 148 3.81 -6.31 -7.56
N THR A 149 4.25 -7.57 -7.56
CA THR A 149 3.37 -8.73 -7.44
C THR A 149 2.60 -8.73 -6.12
N PHE A 150 3.28 -8.49 -5.01
CA PHE A 150 2.64 -8.38 -3.69
C PHE A 150 1.68 -7.21 -3.61
N CYS A 151 2.13 -6.02 -3.99
CA CYS A 151 1.32 -4.81 -3.91
C CYS A 151 0.08 -4.90 -4.79
N THR A 152 0.18 -5.56 -5.96
CA THR A 152 -0.96 -5.78 -6.87
C THR A 152 -2.08 -6.54 -6.17
N ALA A 153 -1.77 -7.62 -5.43
CA ALA A 153 -2.78 -8.40 -4.69
C ALA A 153 -3.55 -7.53 -3.67
N TYR A 154 -2.83 -6.75 -2.86
CA TYR A 154 -3.44 -5.82 -1.89
C TYR A 154 -4.31 -4.77 -2.57
N VAL A 155 -3.77 -4.11 -3.60
CA VAL A 155 -4.47 -3.03 -4.31
C VAL A 155 -5.71 -3.56 -5.04
N THR A 156 -5.65 -4.76 -5.63
CA THR A 156 -6.81 -5.41 -6.24
C THR A 156 -7.96 -5.62 -5.25
N VAL A 157 -7.67 -6.03 -4.02
CA VAL A 157 -8.73 -6.24 -3.00
C VAL A 157 -9.32 -4.91 -2.55
N VAL A 158 -8.49 -3.89 -2.32
CA VAL A 158 -8.96 -2.55 -1.92
C VAL A 158 -9.84 -1.94 -3.01
N ILE A 159 -9.39 -1.92 -4.26
CA ILE A 159 -10.16 -1.38 -5.39
C ILE A 159 -11.40 -2.24 -5.65
N GLY A 160 -11.27 -3.56 -5.58
CA GLY A 160 -12.37 -4.50 -5.79
C GLY A 160 -13.50 -4.34 -4.78
N SER A 161 -13.19 -4.03 -3.52
CA SER A 161 -14.21 -3.72 -2.50
C SER A 161 -15.05 -2.48 -2.88
N ARG A 162 -14.39 -1.43 -3.38
CA ARG A 162 -15.03 -0.18 -3.79
C ARG A 162 -15.81 -0.31 -5.09
N LEU A 163 -15.35 -1.11 -6.04
CA LEU A 163 -16.13 -1.41 -7.25
C LEU A 163 -17.42 -2.19 -6.94
N ARG A 164 -17.43 -3.05 -5.90
CA ARG A 164 -18.63 -3.80 -5.52
C ARG A 164 -19.68 -2.96 -4.82
N GLU A 165 -19.27 -1.91 -4.12
CA GLU A 165 -20.17 -0.93 -3.49
C GLU A 165 -20.83 0.00 -4.51
N LEU A 166 -20.23 0.14 -5.70
CA LEU A 166 -20.74 1.00 -6.76
C LEU A 166 -21.91 0.36 -7.51
N ASP A 167 -23.02 1.07 -7.60
CA ASP A 167 -24.19 0.62 -8.36
C ASP A 167 -23.88 0.52 -9.86
N ARG A 168 -24.26 -0.61 -10.46
CA ARG A 168 -24.10 -0.86 -11.90
C ARG A 168 -25.07 -0.03 -12.73
N SER A 169 -26.19 0.41 -12.15
CA SER A 169 -27.23 1.17 -12.85
C SER A 169 -26.71 2.45 -13.50
N ILE A 170 -25.73 3.13 -12.89
CA ILE A 170 -25.13 4.36 -13.43
C ILE A 170 -24.31 4.08 -14.69
N GLU A 171 -23.59 2.95 -14.73
CA GLU A 171 -22.80 2.55 -15.91
C GLU A 171 -23.73 2.08 -17.04
N GLU A 172 -24.79 1.33 -16.71
CA GLU A 172 -25.79 0.86 -17.66
C GLU A 172 -26.58 2.03 -18.29
N ALA A 173 -27.04 2.98 -17.48
CA ALA A 173 -27.74 4.17 -17.99
C ALA A 173 -26.87 5.03 -18.92
N ALA A 174 -25.57 5.11 -18.67
CA ALA A 174 -24.65 5.81 -19.56
C ALA A 174 -24.46 5.09 -20.90
N MET A 175 -24.44 3.75 -20.88
CA MET A 175 -24.39 2.93 -22.10
C MET A 175 -25.71 3.04 -22.89
N ASP A 176 -26.85 3.10 -22.21
CA ASP A 176 -28.16 3.31 -22.84
C ASP A 176 -28.27 4.68 -23.54
N LEU A 177 -27.61 5.70 -23.00
CA LEU A 177 -27.47 7.02 -23.64
C LEU A 177 -26.46 7.05 -24.81
N GLY A 178 -25.88 5.89 -25.18
CA GLY A 178 -24.98 5.74 -26.32
C GLY A 178 -23.49 5.92 -26.00
N ALA A 179 -23.10 5.94 -24.72
CA ALA A 179 -21.67 5.98 -24.37
C ALA A 179 -20.99 4.62 -24.59
N THR A 180 -19.79 4.62 -25.17
CA THR A 180 -19.02 3.39 -25.35
C THR A 180 -18.49 2.86 -24.00
N PRO A 181 -18.34 1.53 -23.81
CA PRO A 181 -17.89 0.95 -22.54
C PRO A 181 -16.55 1.50 -22.05
N LEU A 182 -15.62 1.76 -22.98
CA LEU A 182 -14.31 2.34 -22.67
C LEU A 182 -14.44 3.79 -22.17
N LYS A 183 -15.35 4.57 -22.77
CA LYS A 183 -15.64 5.95 -22.36
C LYS A 183 -16.32 5.97 -20.98
N VAL A 184 -17.28 5.09 -20.74
CA VAL A 184 -17.93 4.93 -19.43
C VAL A 184 -16.89 4.58 -18.36
N PHE A 185 -15.96 3.68 -18.65
CA PHE A 185 -14.89 3.33 -17.71
C PHE A 185 -14.04 4.54 -17.30
N PHE A 186 -13.48 5.29 -18.26
CA PHE A 186 -12.60 6.42 -17.93
C PHE A 186 -13.33 7.66 -17.40
N VAL A 187 -14.56 7.91 -17.84
CA VAL A 187 -15.31 9.14 -17.49
C VAL A 187 -16.15 8.96 -16.23
N ILE A 188 -16.66 7.76 -15.97
CA ILE A 188 -17.61 7.49 -14.90
C ILE A 188 -16.96 6.60 -13.84
N THR A 189 -16.50 5.40 -14.21
CA THR A 189 -15.97 4.44 -13.24
C THR A 189 -14.68 4.93 -12.56
N VAL A 190 -13.68 5.38 -13.33
CA VAL A 190 -12.37 5.82 -12.80
C VAL A 190 -12.49 6.96 -11.78
N PRO A 191 -13.24 8.05 -12.02
CA PRO A 191 -13.44 9.11 -11.02
C PRO A 191 -14.14 8.63 -9.76
N MET A 192 -15.10 7.71 -9.87
CA MET A 192 -15.79 7.16 -8.70
C MET A 192 -14.89 6.26 -7.84
N ILE A 193 -13.97 5.52 -8.46
CA ILE A 193 -12.98 4.69 -7.74
C ILE A 193 -11.68 5.45 -7.43
N ALA A 194 -11.52 6.69 -7.86
CA ALA A 194 -10.34 7.52 -7.61
C ALA A 194 -9.91 7.57 -6.12
N PRO A 195 -10.81 7.75 -5.12
CA PRO A 195 -10.40 7.69 -3.72
C PRO A 195 -9.84 6.31 -3.33
N ALA A 196 -10.32 5.23 -3.95
CA ALA A 196 -9.79 3.87 -3.76
C ALA A 196 -8.42 3.70 -4.42
N LEU A 197 -8.23 4.26 -5.62
CA LEU A 197 -6.95 4.25 -6.34
C LEU A 197 -5.86 4.97 -5.53
N ILE A 198 -6.16 6.16 -5.00
CA ILE A 198 -5.24 6.93 -4.18
C ILE A 198 -4.92 6.18 -2.88
N SER A 199 -5.93 5.61 -2.23
CA SER A 199 -5.73 4.82 -1.01
C SER A 199 -4.86 3.59 -1.29
N GLY A 200 -5.12 2.87 -2.39
CA GLY A 200 -4.31 1.72 -2.82
C GLY A 200 -2.88 2.11 -3.16
N TRP A 201 -2.68 3.24 -3.84
CA TRP A 201 -1.35 3.78 -4.16
C TRP A 201 -0.55 4.11 -2.90
N LEU A 202 -1.17 4.79 -1.93
CA LEU A 202 -0.54 5.13 -0.65
C LEU A 202 -0.20 3.89 0.17
N LEU A 203 -1.09 2.89 0.20
CA LEU A 203 -0.84 1.63 0.91
C LEU A 203 0.34 0.86 0.29
N ALA A 204 0.37 0.72 -1.04
CA ALA A 204 1.46 0.06 -1.75
C ALA A 204 2.81 0.80 -1.57
N GLY A 205 2.79 2.14 -1.66
CA GLY A 205 3.99 2.95 -1.45
C GLY A 205 4.51 2.93 -0.01
N CYS A 206 3.60 3.02 0.97
CA CYS A 206 3.95 2.98 2.39
C CYS A 206 4.59 1.63 2.79
N TRP A 207 4.07 0.53 2.26
CA TRP A 207 4.63 -0.80 2.49
C TRP A 207 6.12 -0.89 2.08
N ARG A 208 6.47 -0.29 0.93
CA ARG A 208 7.86 -0.29 0.45
C ARG A 208 8.80 0.54 1.33
N LEU A 209 8.33 1.67 1.86
CA LEU A 209 9.12 2.51 2.78
C LEU A 209 9.49 1.76 4.07
N ARG A 210 8.68 0.79 4.47
CA ARG A 210 8.95 -0.05 5.64
C ARG A 210 9.92 -1.20 5.36
N CYS A 211 9.84 -1.84 4.19
CA CYS A 211 10.64 -3.03 3.87
C CYS A 211 12.12 -2.76 3.52
N HIS A 212 12.52 -1.54 3.15
CA HIS A 212 13.93 -1.25 2.87
C HIS A 212 14.82 -1.42 4.12
N TRP A 213 14.25 -1.26 5.32
CA TRP A 213 14.98 -1.34 6.59
C TRP A 213 15.12 -2.75 7.16
N THR A 214 14.44 -3.75 6.57
CA THR A 214 14.39 -5.12 7.13
C THR A 214 15.10 -6.17 6.28
N ILE A 215 15.57 -5.83 5.07
CA ILE A 215 16.11 -6.80 4.10
C ILE A 215 17.59 -6.51 3.75
N TRP A 216 18.20 -5.51 4.37
CA TRP A 216 19.65 -5.24 4.28
C TRP A 216 20.23 -5.02 5.67
#